data_AF-A0A2A5IMI4-F1
#
_entry.id   AF-A0A2A5IMI4-F1
#
_cell.length_a   1.000
_cell.length_b   1.000
_cell.length_c   1.000
_cell.angle_alpha   90.00
_cell.angle_beta   90.00
_cell.angle_gamma   90.00
#
_symmetry.space_group_name_H-M   'P 1'
#
loop_
_entity.id
_entity.type
_entity.pdbx_description
1 polymer ?
#
loop_
_entity_poly.entity_id
_entity_poly.type
_entity_poly.pdbx_seq_one_letter_code
_entity_poly.pdbx_strand_id
1 'polypeptide(L)'
;MVNRKDRLTDKDYKIISDHAGNADNYQQHHKIEIGQQTLTVHDFLKIDHKLYGLTMQQEHSDEFIVAFHCPLPMQMTVSSPEDVQTAAHSLLKTDYAYPIERKSLAGNQDHAFFKGKEYIEQVCQKHPNAAIYLTGQTLAGAVCAYIATEQPAVKKAITFDSPNIWSSLSPSIQQKALQGKYTHVLTEYIQPTHYVGLLNRQDHGVGQVKYTVPPREQGSVQESIKYKQREIDTFLKSAFASMNIEWNESFDTNAFLALVSGDLKVNGYAFHSNGAARILDEQLDHNTSFTTMLLQEIHSGRAYAQSGLEIIIKSHLLKNSSYDLQSIIEHEVQTVFEKIDGIDESVKDAIHHVKQELKGLVGFGHYDLLSHSDVEALLEEVRMEQQHSSFYSHEKQLNALYTLRDYEQELSTLSRHMYTMGDDYAKADRRLAMQMGIR
;
A
#
# COMPACT_ATOMS: atom_id res chain seq x y z
N MET A 1 -7.74 14.92 -32.04
CA MET A 1 -6.61 14.31 -31.28
C MET A 1 -6.47 15.12 -30.01
N VAL A 2 -7.11 14.69 -28.90
CA VAL A 2 -7.11 15.46 -27.64
C VAL A 2 -5.71 15.45 -27.05
N ASN A 3 -5.18 16.63 -26.72
CA ASN A 3 -3.82 16.78 -26.23
C ASN A 3 -3.70 16.08 -24.87
N ARG A 4 -2.60 15.34 -24.62
CA ARG A 4 -2.39 14.61 -23.34
C ARG A 4 -2.41 15.53 -22.11
N LYS A 5 -2.25 16.85 -22.31
CA LYS A 5 -2.28 17.90 -21.27
C LYS A 5 -3.68 18.27 -20.77
N ASP A 6 -4.74 17.90 -21.50
CA ASP A 6 -6.11 18.35 -21.17
C ASP A 6 -6.90 17.29 -20.37
N ARG A 7 -6.35 16.09 -20.16
CA ARG A 7 -7.02 15.01 -19.42
C ARG A 7 -6.82 15.16 -17.92
N LEU A 8 -7.92 15.10 -17.17
CA LEU A 8 -7.92 15.05 -15.71
C LEU A 8 -7.07 13.88 -15.18
N THR A 9 -6.24 14.18 -14.18
CA THR A 9 -5.41 13.20 -13.47
C THR A 9 -6.17 12.57 -12.30
N ASP A 10 -5.61 11.52 -11.69
CA ASP A 10 -6.22 10.90 -10.50
C ASP A 10 -6.37 11.90 -9.34
N LYS A 11 -5.39 12.80 -9.19
CA LYS A 11 -5.45 13.93 -8.25
C LYS A 11 -6.66 14.83 -8.53
N ASP A 12 -6.90 15.17 -9.79
CA ASP A 12 -8.03 16.01 -10.17
C ASP A 12 -9.36 15.34 -9.84
N TYR A 13 -9.50 14.04 -10.12
CA TYR A 13 -10.68 13.26 -9.72
C TYR A 13 -10.89 13.25 -8.19
N LYS A 14 -9.82 13.17 -7.39
CA LYS A 14 -9.94 13.25 -5.94
C LYS A 14 -10.46 14.61 -5.48
N ILE A 15 -9.91 15.70 -6.03
CA ILE A 15 -10.34 17.07 -5.71
C ILE A 15 -11.82 17.26 -6.12
N ILE A 16 -12.20 16.78 -7.29
CA ILE A 16 -13.58 16.82 -7.79
C ILE A 16 -14.53 16.05 -6.85
N SER A 17 -14.12 14.87 -6.38
CA SER A 17 -14.90 14.10 -5.41
C SER A 17 -15.10 14.85 -4.09
N ASP A 18 -14.10 15.60 -3.62
CA ASP A 18 -14.20 16.39 -2.39
C ASP A 18 -15.16 17.58 -2.55
N HIS A 19 -15.17 18.20 -3.74
CA HIS A 19 -16.11 19.27 -4.06
C HIS A 19 -17.57 18.84 -4.07
N ALA A 20 -17.89 17.56 -4.30
CA ALA A 20 -19.25 17.04 -4.15
C ALA A 20 -19.74 17.07 -2.69
N GLY A 21 -18.85 17.15 -1.70
CA GLY A 21 -19.23 17.36 -0.31
C GLY A 21 -19.62 18.81 0.05
N ASN A 22 -19.35 19.78 -0.84
CA ASN A 22 -19.60 21.18 -0.55
C ASN A 22 -20.97 21.63 -1.09
N ALA A 23 -21.87 21.99 -0.19
CA ALA A 23 -23.23 22.43 -0.52
C ALA A 23 -23.28 23.69 -1.42
N ASP A 24 -22.26 24.57 -1.35
CA ASP A 24 -22.20 25.81 -2.12
C ASP A 24 -22.00 25.57 -3.63
N ASN A 25 -21.43 24.42 -3.99
CA ASN A 25 -21.16 24.04 -5.38
C ASN A 25 -22.43 23.68 -6.15
N TYR A 26 -23.55 23.44 -5.47
CA TYR A 26 -24.80 22.99 -6.08
C TYR A 26 -25.62 24.16 -6.62
N GLN A 27 -25.03 24.88 -7.57
CA GLN A 27 -25.60 26.03 -8.26
C GLN A 27 -25.25 25.92 -9.74
N GLN A 28 -26.22 26.12 -10.63
CA GLN A 28 -25.96 26.09 -12.06
C GLN A 28 -24.99 27.21 -12.46
N HIS A 29 -24.06 26.90 -13.37
CA HIS A 29 -22.99 27.77 -13.85
C HIS A 29 -21.94 28.15 -12.80
N HIS A 30 -21.98 27.55 -11.61
CA HIS A 30 -20.90 27.69 -10.64
C HIS A 30 -19.59 27.14 -11.22
N LYS A 31 -18.48 27.83 -10.98
CA LYS A 31 -17.15 27.46 -11.49
C LYS A 31 -16.31 26.89 -10.36
N ILE A 32 -15.75 25.71 -10.59
CA ILE A 32 -14.91 25.00 -9.64
C ILE A 32 -13.51 24.88 -10.23
N GLU A 33 -12.50 25.34 -9.49
CA GLU A 33 -11.10 25.26 -9.89
C GLU A 33 -10.50 23.91 -9.50
N ILE A 34 -10.01 23.17 -10.49
CA ILE A 34 -9.38 21.86 -10.33
C ILE A 34 -7.96 21.96 -10.89
N GLY A 35 -7.01 22.31 -10.03
CA GLY A 35 -5.62 22.50 -10.42
C GLY A 35 -5.46 23.64 -11.42
N GLN A 36 -5.14 23.32 -12.69
CA GLN A 36 -5.03 24.31 -13.78
C GLN A 36 -6.30 24.39 -14.65
N GLN A 37 -7.32 23.61 -14.34
CA GLN A 37 -8.56 23.53 -15.10
C GLN A 37 -9.71 24.18 -14.32
N THR A 38 -10.72 24.67 -15.04
CA THR A 38 -11.97 25.15 -14.45
C THR A 38 -13.11 24.33 -15.00
N LEU A 39 -13.92 23.77 -14.10
CA LEU A 39 -15.13 23.05 -14.44
C LEU A 39 -16.36 23.91 -14.13
N THR A 40 -17.34 23.90 -15.03
CA THR A 40 -18.61 24.60 -14.83
C THR A 40 -19.69 23.58 -14.48
N VAL A 41 -20.47 23.85 -13.43
CA VAL A 41 -21.60 23.04 -13.02
C VAL A 41 -22.74 23.21 -14.03
N HIS A 42 -23.12 22.13 -14.70
CA HIS A 42 -24.15 22.12 -15.74
C HIS A 42 -25.49 21.61 -15.20
N ASP A 43 -25.46 20.57 -14.35
CA ASP A 43 -26.65 20.02 -13.69
C ASP A 43 -26.26 19.47 -12.30
N PHE A 44 -27.24 19.25 -11.43
CA PHE A 44 -27.00 18.62 -10.14
C PHE A 44 -28.22 17.86 -9.60
N LEU A 45 -27.94 16.85 -8.78
CA LEU A 45 -28.91 16.05 -8.05
C LEU A 45 -28.79 16.34 -6.55
N LYS A 46 -29.93 16.56 -5.89
CA LYS A 46 -30.03 16.56 -4.42
C LYS A 46 -31.17 15.63 -4.00
N ILE A 47 -30.82 14.55 -3.31
CA ILE A 47 -31.77 13.66 -2.65
C ILE A 47 -31.52 13.79 -1.17
N ASP A 48 -32.53 14.31 -0.47
CA ASP A 48 -32.46 14.73 0.91
C ASP A 48 -31.74 13.71 1.80
N HIS A 49 -30.61 14.13 2.36
CA HIS A 49 -29.73 13.35 3.23
C HIS A 49 -29.27 11.96 2.72
N LYS A 50 -29.46 11.63 1.44
CA LYS A 50 -29.10 10.31 0.86
C LYS A 50 -28.00 10.40 -0.20
N LEU A 51 -28.18 11.25 -1.21
CA LEU A 51 -27.29 11.28 -2.38
C LEU A 51 -27.28 12.67 -2.99
N TYR A 52 -26.08 13.13 -3.31
CA TYR A 52 -25.85 14.36 -4.04
C TYR A 52 -24.99 14.07 -5.26
N GLY A 53 -25.29 14.72 -6.39
CA GLY A 53 -24.55 14.58 -7.64
C GLY A 53 -24.27 15.93 -8.26
N LEU A 54 -23.03 16.18 -8.69
CA LEU A 54 -22.65 17.36 -9.45
C LEU A 54 -22.24 16.93 -10.85
N THR A 55 -22.96 17.39 -11.88
CA THR A 55 -22.58 17.22 -13.28
C THR A 55 -21.86 18.47 -13.74
N MET A 56 -20.59 18.29 -14.09
CA MET A 56 -19.66 19.36 -14.44
C MET A 56 -19.08 19.12 -15.83
N GLN A 57 -18.69 20.21 -16.48
CA GLN A 57 -18.13 20.17 -17.83
C GLN A 57 -16.97 21.16 -17.92
N GLN A 58 -15.91 20.76 -18.62
CA GLN A 58 -14.87 21.70 -19.04
C GLN A 58 -15.38 22.54 -20.21
N GLU A 59 -15.00 23.82 -20.27
CA GLU A 59 -15.40 24.70 -21.36
C GLU A 59 -14.99 24.11 -22.72
N HIS A 60 -15.94 24.03 -23.66
CA HIS A 60 -15.78 23.45 -25.00
C HIS A 60 -15.46 21.93 -25.06
N SER A 61 -15.74 21.16 -24.01
CA SER A 61 -15.64 19.70 -24.01
C SER A 61 -17.00 19.03 -24.15
N ASP A 62 -17.12 17.93 -24.90
CA ASP A 62 -18.33 17.08 -24.96
C ASP A 62 -18.36 16.01 -23.83
N GLU A 63 -17.48 16.15 -22.84
CA GLU A 63 -17.30 15.24 -21.72
C GLU A 63 -17.91 15.82 -20.44
N PHE A 64 -18.76 15.03 -19.76
CA PHE A 64 -19.27 15.37 -18.43
C PHE A 64 -18.54 14.58 -17.37
N ILE A 65 -18.10 15.29 -16.33
CA ILE A 65 -17.65 14.68 -15.08
C ILE A 65 -18.79 14.77 -14.09
N VAL A 66 -19.22 13.62 -13.57
CA VAL A 66 -20.24 13.53 -12.53
C VAL A 66 -19.60 13.06 -11.23
N ALA A 67 -19.64 13.92 -10.22
CA ALA A 67 -19.14 13.63 -8.89
C ALA A 67 -20.31 13.35 -7.95
N PHE A 68 -20.28 12.20 -7.27
CA PHE A 68 -21.28 11.87 -6.27
C PHE A 68 -20.75 12.04 -4.85
N HIS A 69 -21.65 12.40 -3.94
CA HIS A 69 -21.42 12.44 -2.52
C HIS A 69 -22.61 11.81 -1.77
N CYS A 70 -22.29 10.97 -0.80
CA CYS A 70 -23.25 10.42 0.15
C CYS A 70 -22.84 10.93 1.53
N PRO A 71 -23.77 11.51 2.31
CA PRO A 71 -23.48 11.88 3.69
C PRO A 71 -22.98 10.69 4.50
N LEU A 72 -22.03 10.94 5.38
CA LEU A 72 -21.61 9.94 6.35
C LEU A 72 -22.77 9.64 7.32
N PRO A 73 -22.86 8.41 7.84
CA PRO A 73 -23.80 8.06 8.89
C PRO A 73 -23.53 8.92 10.15
N MET A 74 -24.53 8.98 11.05
CA MET A 74 -24.39 9.71 12.31
C MET A 74 -23.17 9.19 13.09
N GLN A 75 -22.25 10.10 13.40
CA GLN A 75 -21.05 9.79 14.18
C GLN A 75 -21.34 9.89 15.67
N MET A 76 -20.82 8.96 16.45
CA MET A 76 -20.94 8.92 17.91
C MET A 76 -19.73 8.23 18.55
N THR A 77 -19.37 8.66 19.77
CA THR A 77 -18.39 7.93 20.57
C THR A 77 -18.95 6.59 20.99
N VAL A 78 -18.20 5.52 20.78
CA VAL A 78 -18.56 4.18 21.22
C VAL A 78 -17.85 3.86 22.51
N SER A 79 -18.60 3.80 23.61
CA SER A 79 -18.08 3.55 24.96
C SER A 79 -18.75 2.38 25.68
N SER A 80 -19.94 1.98 25.23
CA SER A 80 -20.72 0.87 25.79
C SER A 80 -21.31 -0.05 24.71
N PRO A 81 -21.87 -1.20 25.14
CA PRO A 81 -22.62 -2.06 24.24
C PRO A 81 -23.81 -1.45 23.50
N GLU A 82 -24.57 -0.61 24.20
CA GLU A 82 -25.73 0.08 23.68
C GLU A 82 -25.33 1.12 22.61
N ASP A 83 -24.16 1.75 22.77
CA ASP A 83 -23.61 2.66 21.77
C ASP A 83 -23.37 1.95 20.44
N VAL A 84 -22.85 0.72 20.48
CA VAL A 84 -22.67 -0.11 19.27
C VAL A 84 -23.98 -0.50 18.65
N GLN A 85 -24.97 -0.93 19.43
CA GLN A 85 -26.28 -1.25 18.88
C GLN A 85 -26.89 -0.03 18.20
N THR A 86 -26.79 1.14 18.83
CA THR A 86 -27.28 2.41 18.28
C THR A 86 -26.56 2.77 16.98
N ALA A 87 -25.25 2.68 16.98
CA ALA A 87 -24.39 2.91 15.83
C ALA A 87 -24.69 1.96 14.66
N ALA A 88 -24.83 0.67 14.93
CA ALA A 88 -25.14 -0.34 13.94
C ALA A 88 -26.52 -0.11 13.33
N HIS A 89 -27.53 0.15 14.16
CA HIS A 89 -28.86 0.50 13.67
C HIS A 89 -28.85 1.78 12.84
N SER A 90 -28.06 2.78 13.23
CA SER A 90 -27.92 4.03 12.48
C SER A 90 -27.31 3.78 11.10
N LEU A 91 -26.22 3.02 11.04
CA LEU A 91 -25.54 2.66 9.80
C LEU A 91 -26.44 1.83 8.87
N LEU A 92 -27.13 0.82 9.40
CA LEU A 92 -27.96 -0.09 8.60
C LEU A 92 -29.29 0.53 8.14
N LYS A 93 -29.66 1.69 8.68
CA LYS A 93 -30.76 2.52 8.15
C LYS A 93 -30.34 3.36 6.94
N THR A 94 -29.05 3.43 6.63
CA THR A 94 -28.52 4.10 5.45
C THR A 94 -28.25 3.11 4.32
N ASP A 95 -27.94 3.62 3.14
CA ASP A 95 -27.60 2.78 1.99
C ASP A 95 -26.24 2.05 2.11
N TYR A 96 -25.46 2.30 3.18
CA TYR A 96 -24.32 1.44 3.55
C TYR A 96 -24.74 0.00 3.88
N ALA A 97 -26.02 -0.24 4.23
CA ALA A 97 -26.56 -1.57 4.45
C ALA A 97 -26.41 -2.48 3.22
N TYR A 98 -26.42 -1.93 2.00
CA TYR A 98 -26.35 -2.74 0.77
C TYR A 98 -25.02 -3.49 0.62
N PRO A 99 -23.85 -2.84 0.69
CA PRO A 99 -22.58 -3.55 0.70
C PRO A 99 -22.36 -4.35 2.00
N ILE A 100 -22.83 -3.87 3.16
CA ILE A 100 -22.60 -4.58 4.44
C ILE A 100 -23.36 -5.92 4.50
N GLU A 101 -24.65 -5.90 4.20
CA GLU A 101 -25.53 -7.07 4.23
C GLU A 101 -25.56 -7.83 2.90
N ARG A 102 -24.79 -7.39 1.90
CA ARG A 102 -24.76 -7.99 0.55
C ARG A 102 -26.14 -8.03 -0.11
N LYS A 103 -26.99 -7.03 0.17
CA LYS A 103 -28.32 -6.89 -0.44
C LYS A 103 -28.17 -6.66 -1.95
N SER A 104 -29.05 -7.27 -2.72
CA SER A 104 -29.12 -7.06 -4.17
C SER A 104 -29.33 -5.58 -4.50
N LEU A 105 -28.50 -5.04 -5.39
CA LEU A 105 -28.66 -3.70 -5.99
C LEU A 105 -29.64 -3.70 -7.19
N ALA A 106 -30.15 -4.85 -7.58
CA ALA A 106 -31.06 -4.97 -8.72
C ALA A 106 -32.49 -4.54 -8.36
N GLY A 107 -33.18 -3.94 -9.32
CA GLY A 107 -34.56 -3.47 -9.19
C GLY A 107 -34.66 -1.95 -9.02
N ASN A 108 -35.88 -1.48 -8.76
CA ASN A 108 -36.21 -0.04 -8.68
C ASN A 108 -36.44 0.39 -7.23
N GLN A 109 -35.64 -0.14 -6.30
CA GLN A 109 -35.77 0.17 -4.88
C GLN A 109 -35.23 1.60 -4.59
N ASP A 110 -35.76 2.27 -3.57
CA ASP A 110 -35.39 3.65 -3.22
C ASP A 110 -34.09 3.75 -2.42
N HIS A 111 -32.97 3.49 -3.10
CA HIS A 111 -31.60 3.61 -2.57
C HIS A 111 -30.68 4.42 -3.49
N ALA A 112 -29.60 4.95 -2.93
CA ALA A 112 -28.62 5.82 -3.61
C ALA A 112 -28.07 5.21 -4.90
N PHE A 113 -27.82 3.90 -4.96
CA PHE A 113 -27.32 3.24 -6.17
C PHE A 113 -28.30 3.35 -7.34
N PHE A 114 -29.59 3.05 -7.11
CA PHE A 114 -30.61 3.16 -8.15
C PHE A 114 -30.83 4.62 -8.56
N LYS A 115 -30.86 5.53 -7.58
CA LYS A 115 -31.03 6.96 -7.82
C LYS A 115 -29.87 7.61 -8.58
N GLY A 116 -28.64 7.21 -8.28
CA GLY A 116 -27.46 7.62 -9.04
C GLY A 116 -27.54 7.13 -10.49
N LYS A 117 -27.98 5.88 -10.70
CA LYS A 117 -28.20 5.34 -12.05
C LYS A 117 -29.26 6.13 -12.82
N GLU A 118 -30.43 6.32 -12.21
CA GLU A 118 -31.56 7.09 -12.79
C GLU A 118 -31.11 8.51 -13.18
N TYR A 119 -30.30 9.16 -12.34
CA TYR A 119 -29.76 10.47 -12.64
C TYR A 119 -28.82 10.46 -13.86
N ILE A 120 -27.92 9.48 -13.96
CA ILE A 120 -27.05 9.37 -15.15
C ILE A 120 -27.86 9.07 -16.41
N GLU A 121 -28.92 8.26 -16.32
CA GLU A 121 -29.83 8.03 -17.44
C GLU A 121 -30.49 9.35 -17.90
N GLN A 122 -30.91 10.21 -16.97
CA GLN A 122 -31.45 11.54 -17.29
C GLN A 122 -30.40 12.45 -17.95
N VAL A 123 -29.16 12.46 -17.44
CA VAL A 123 -28.05 13.21 -18.05
C VAL A 123 -27.80 12.71 -19.48
N CYS A 124 -27.78 11.40 -19.70
CA CYS A 124 -27.61 10.82 -21.03
C CYS A 124 -28.79 11.13 -21.97
N GLN A 125 -30.02 11.19 -21.46
CA GLN A 125 -31.19 11.59 -22.26
C GLN A 125 -31.10 13.05 -22.71
N LYS A 126 -30.65 13.95 -21.83
CA LYS A 126 -30.42 15.37 -22.19
C LYS A 126 -29.22 15.53 -23.12
N HIS A 127 -28.22 14.65 -23.02
CA HIS A 127 -26.95 14.72 -23.73
C HIS A 127 -26.57 13.36 -24.35
N PRO A 128 -27.24 12.92 -25.44
CA PRO A 128 -27.16 11.54 -25.96
C PRO A 128 -25.78 11.12 -26.49
N ASN A 129 -24.91 12.08 -26.82
CA ASN A 129 -23.57 11.82 -27.35
C ASN A 129 -22.46 12.08 -26.33
N ALA A 130 -22.80 12.45 -25.09
CA ALA A 130 -21.79 12.83 -24.13
C ALA A 130 -21.07 11.62 -23.54
N ALA A 131 -19.76 11.76 -23.33
CA ALA A 131 -18.98 10.80 -22.57
C ALA A 131 -19.10 11.12 -21.08
N ILE A 132 -19.44 10.13 -20.27
CA ILE A 132 -19.60 10.29 -18.82
C ILE A 132 -18.38 9.76 -18.08
N TYR A 133 -17.84 10.59 -17.19
CA TYR A 133 -16.75 10.29 -16.28
C TYR A 133 -17.25 10.39 -14.85
N LEU A 134 -16.98 9.40 -14.01
CA LEU A 134 -17.54 9.33 -12.66
C LEU A 134 -16.46 9.42 -11.59
N THR A 135 -16.80 10.05 -10.47
CA THR A 135 -15.99 9.95 -9.25
C THR A 135 -16.82 10.10 -7.98
N GLY A 136 -16.30 9.55 -6.90
CA GLY A 136 -16.91 9.61 -5.59
C GLY A 136 -16.05 8.88 -4.57
N GLN A 137 -16.25 9.24 -3.31
CA GLN A 137 -15.55 8.64 -2.17
C GLN A 137 -16.52 7.82 -1.29
N THR A 138 -16.01 6.78 -0.64
CA THR A 138 -16.79 5.90 0.25
C THR A 138 -18.03 5.33 -0.45
N LEU A 139 -19.24 5.51 0.11
CA LEU A 139 -20.48 4.99 -0.48
C LEU A 139 -20.77 5.60 -1.85
N ALA A 140 -20.45 6.88 -2.07
CA ALA A 140 -20.65 7.53 -3.36
C ALA A 140 -19.75 6.92 -4.45
N GLY A 141 -18.54 6.49 -4.07
CA GLY A 141 -17.68 5.75 -4.99
C GLY A 141 -18.24 4.35 -5.31
N ALA A 142 -18.88 3.68 -4.36
CA ALA A 142 -19.62 2.44 -4.65
C ALA A 142 -20.85 2.67 -5.55
N VAL A 143 -21.54 3.81 -5.41
CA VAL A 143 -22.59 4.24 -6.36
C VAL A 143 -21.99 4.40 -7.76
N CYS A 144 -20.83 5.06 -7.90
CA CYS A 144 -20.13 5.19 -9.18
C CYS A 144 -19.75 3.83 -9.78
N ALA A 145 -19.25 2.90 -8.96
CA ALA A 145 -18.92 1.55 -9.39
C ALA A 145 -20.15 0.81 -9.93
N TYR A 146 -21.30 0.90 -9.25
CA TYR A 146 -22.55 0.32 -9.73
C TYR A 146 -22.99 0.92 -11.07
N ILE A 147 -23.01 2.25 -11.18
CA ILE A 147 -23.38 2.95 -12.42
C ILE A 147 -22.46 2.55 -13.57
N ALA A 148 -21.15 2.44 -13.34
CA ALA A 148 -20.19 2.01 -14.36
C ALA A 148 -20.45 0.60 -14.90
N THR A 149 -21.11 -0.28 -14.13
CA THR A 149 -21.50 -1.62 -14.59
C THR A 149 -22.80 -1.65 -15.38
N GLU A 150 -23.68 -0.66 -15.16
CA GLU A 150 -25.03 -0.59 -15.72
C GLU A 150 -25.13 0.34 -16.95
N GLN A 151 -24.31 1.40 -17.00
CA GLN A 151 -24.45 2.50 -17.97
C GLN A 151 -23.33 2.51 -19.02
N PRO A 152 -23.62 2.15 -20.29
CA PRO A 152 -22.61 2.12 -21.38
C PRO A 152 -21.99 3.47 -21.74
N ALA A 153 -22.66 4.59 -21.37
CA ALA A 153 -22.16 5.94 -21.59
C ALA A 153 -20.94 6.27 -20.69
N VAL A 154 -20.78 5.54 -19.58
CA VAL A 154 -19.65 5.73 -18.66
C VAL A 154 -18.36 5.22 -19.32
N LYS A 155 -17.42 6.13 -19.55
CA LYS A 155 -16.11 5.82 -20.14
C LYS A 155 -15.05 5.54 -19.09
N LYS A 156 -15.15 6.17 -17.94
CA LYS A 156 -14.23 5.96 -16.82
C LYS A 156 -14.89 6.33 -15.50
N ALA A 157 -14.56 5.59 -14.45
CA ALA A 157 -14.92 5.87 -13.07
C ALA A 157 -13.64 5.76 -12.22
N ILE A 158 -13.32 6.79 -11.46
CA ILE A 158 -12.23 6.77 -10.47
C ILE A 158 -12.84 6.97 -9.10
N THR A 159 -12.70 5.99 -8.22
CA THR A 159 -13.31 6.02 -6.91
C THR A 159 -12.27 5.93 -5.81
N PHE A 160 -12.64 6.45 -4.64
CA PHE A 160 -11.75 6.55 -3.48
C PHE A 160 -12.40 5.86 -2.30
N ASP A 161 -11.70 4.91 -1.69
CA ASP A 161 -12.09 4.20 -0.47
C ASP A 161 -13.52 3.64 -0.50
N SER A 162 -13.94 3.15 -1.66
CA SER A 162 -15.27 2.60 -1.87
C SER A 162 -15.36 1.18 -1.34
N PRO A 163 -16.47 0.76 -0.73
CA PRO A 163 -16.65 -0.65 -0.39
C PRO A 163 -16.80 -1.48 -1.67
N ASN A 164 -16.35 -2.74 -1.64
CA ASN A 164 -16.57 -3.65 -2.77
C ASN A 164 -18.05 -4.08 -2.80
N ILE A 165 -18.67 -3.93 -3.97
CA ILE A 165 -20.09 -4.23 -4.21
C ILE A 165 -20.31 -5.52 -5.02
N TRP A 166 -19.27 -6.27 -5.38
CA TRP A 166 -19.39 -7.42 -6.28
C TRP A 166 -20.49 -8.41 -5.83
N SER A 167 -20.55 -8.74 -4.55
CA SER A 167 -21.56 -9.65 -3.98
C SER A 167 -22.99 -9.10 -4.06
N SER A 168 -23.15 -7.79 -4.17
CA SER A 168 -24.45 -7.11 -4.29
C SER A 168 -24.92 -6.94 -5.75
N LEU A 169 -24.06 -7.24 -6.73
CA LEU A 169 -24.37 -7.14 -8.16
C LEU A 169 -25.20 -8.35 -8.65
N SER A 170 -25.91 -8.16 -9.76
CA SER A 170 -26.62 -9.28 -10.39
C SER A 170 -25.64 -10.36 -10.90
N PRO A 171 -26.04 -11.64 -10.97
CA PRO A 171 -25.15 -12.73 -11.45
C PRO A 171 -24.56 -12.48 -12.84
N SER A 172 -25.34 -11.84 -13.74
CA SER A 172 -24.90 -11.42 -15.08
C SER A 172 -23.73 -10.44 -15.02
N ILE A 173 -23.76 -9.50 -14.08
CA ILE A 173 -22.72 -8.48 -13.91
C ILE A 173 -21.51 -9.06 -13.19
N GLN A 174 -21.73 -9.91 -12.18
CA GLN A 174 -20.65 -10.66 -11.52
C GLN A 174 -19.83 -11.45 -12.53
N GLN A 175 -20.49 -12.16 -13.46
CA GLN A 175 -19.81 -12.91 -14.53
C GLN A 175 -18.99 -12.01 -15.47
N LYS A 176 -19.52 -10.83 -15.82
CA LYS A 176 -18.79 -9.84 -16.64
C LYS A 176 -17.58 -9.26 -15.89
N ALA A 177 -17.70 -9.03 -14.59
CA ALA A 177 -16.60 -8.59 -13.75
C ALA A 177 -15.50 -9.66 -13.67
N LEU A 178 -15.86 -10.93 -13.50
CA LEU A 178 -14.91 -12.07 -13.54
C LEU A 178 -14.14 -12.16 -14.87
N GLN A 179 -14.78 -11.80 -15.97
CA GLN A 179 -14.15 -11.72 -17.29
C GLN A 179 -13.30 -10.46 -17.50
N GLY A 180 -13.19 -9.60 -16.48
CA GLY A 180 -12.42 -8.36 -16.52
C GLY A 180 -13.07 -7.24 -17.32
N LYS A 181 -14.37 -7.32 -17.64
CA LYS A 181 -15.06 -6.36 -18.53
C LYS A 181 -14.93 -4.92 -18.06
N TYR A 182 -14.93 -4.68 -16.75
CA TYR A 182 -14.92 -3.32 -16.20
C TYR A 182 -13.53 -2.81 -15.79
N THR A 183 -12.47 -3.62 -15.97
CA THR A 183 -11.11 -3.29 -15.50
C THR A 183 -10.47 -2.08 -16.18
N HIS A 184 -10.96 -1.69 -17.36
CA HIS A 184 -10.52 -0.49 -18.08
C HIS A 184 -11.42 0.72 -17.85
N VAL A 185 -12.59 0.53 -17.22
CA VAL A 185 -13.58 1.57 -16.96
C VAL A 185 -13.47 2.03 -15.51
N LEU A 186 -13.38 1.10 -14.56
CA LEU A 186 -13.41 1.38 -13.13
C LEU A 186 -12.01 1.21 -12.52
N THR A 187 -11.51 2.28 -11.89
CA THR A 187 -10.31 2.26 -11.03
C THR A 187 -10.71 2.66 -9.61
N GLU A 188 -10.39 1.81 -8.65
CA GLU A 188 -10.72 1.96 -7.24
C GLU A 188 -9.42 2.16 -6.44
N TYR A 189 -9.23 3.36 -5.89
CA TYR A 189 -8.09 3.68 -5.05
C TYR A 189 -8.43 3.45 -3.58
N ILE A 190 -7.72 2.54 -2.92
CA ILE A 190 -7.99 2.12 -1.54
C ILE A 190 -6.82 2.50 -0.65
N GLN A 191 -7.07 3.23 0.41
CA GLN A 191 -6.06 3.42 1.44
C GLN A 191 -6.05 2.20 2.37
N PRO A 192 -4.87 1.62 2.68
CA PRO A 192 -4.74 0.49 3.61
C PRO A 192 -5.31 0.74 5.02
N THR A 193 -5.50 2.00 5.39
CA THR A 193 -6.06 2.43 6.67
C THR A 193 -7.52 2.88 6.57
N HIS A 194 -8.12 2.91 5.37
CA HIS A 194 -9.48 3.38 5.19
C HIS A 194 -10.48 2.22 5.16
N TYR A 195 -10.96 1.92 6.34
CA TYR A 195 -12.05 1.03 6.72
C TYR A 195 -13.15 0.77 5.70
N VAL A 196 -13.87 1.79 5.24
CA VAL A 196 -14.95 1.61 4.25
C VAL A 196 -14.44 1.02 2.94
N GLY A 197 -13.24 1.42 2.52
CA GLY A 197 -12.60 0.94 1.29
C GLY A 197 -12.21 -0.54 1.37
N LEU A 198 -12.05 -1.08 2.57
CA LEU A 198 -11.65 -2.46 2.82
C LEU A 198 -12.83 -3.43 2.92
N LEU A 199 -14.06 -2.93 2.99
CA LEU A 199 -15.26 -3.75 3.08
C LEU A 199 -15.41 -4.66 1.84
N ASN A 200 -15.63 -5.96 2.08
CA ASN A 200 -15.81 -6.99 1.05
C ASN A 200 -14.61 -7.19 0.10
N ARG A 201 -13.39 -6.81 0.49
CA ARG A 201 -12.20 -6.96 -0.38
C ARG A 201 -11.69 -8.38 -0.55
N GLN A 202 -12.22 -9.32 0.22
CA GLN A 202 -12.08 -10.76 0.01
C GLN A 202 -12.91 -11.29 -1.17
N ASP A 203 -13.97 -10.57 -1.56
CA ASP A 203 -14.79 -10.92 -2.71
C ASP A 203 -14.05 -10.54 -4.01
N HIS A 204 -14.56 -11.01 -5.15
CA HIS A 204 -14.00 -10.62 -6.45
C HIS A 204 -14.07 -9.09 -6.67
N GLY A 205 -13.08 -8.54 -7.36
CA GLY A 205 -13.07 -7.13 -7.75
C GLY A 205 -14.03 -6.85 -8.91
N VAL A 206 -14.62 -5.66 -8.91
CA VAL A 206 -15.44 -5.19 -10.05
C VAL A 206 -14.54 -4.56 -11.11
N GLY A 207 -13.68 -3.62 -10.70
CA GLY A 207 -12.75 -2.90 -11.56
C GLY A 207 -11.29 -3.24 -11.27
N GLN A 208 -10.40 -2.30 -11.59
CA GLN A 208 -9.01 -2.31 -11.16
C GLN A 208 -8.89 -1.70 -9.76
N VAL A 209 -8.34 -2.44 -8.81
CA VAL A 209 -8.09 -1.99 -7.43
C VAL A 209 -6.62 -1.62 -7.29
N LYS A 210 -6.37 -0.45 -6.68
CA LYS A 210 -5.02 0.05 -6.39
C LYS A 210 -4.93 0.49 -4.93
N TYR A 211 -4.06 -0.16 -4.16
CA TYR A 211 -3.76 0.29 -2.81
C TYR A 211 -2.81 1.49 -2.86
N THR A 212 -3.13 2.52 -2.09
CA THR A 212 -2.34 3.76 -2.03
C THR A 212 -1.44 3.80 -0.82
N VAL A 213 -0.44 4.69 -0.84
CA VAL A 213 0.45 4.88 0.29
C VAL A 213 -0.31 5.63 1.41
N PRO A 214 -0.38 5.10 2.64
CA PRO A 214 -1.04 5.81 3.74
C PRO A 214 -0.29 7.11 4.08
N PRO A 215 -0.99 8.18 4.49
CA PRO A 215 -0.35 9.43 4.89
C PRO A 215 0.46 9.20 6.18
N ARG A 216 1.71 9.66 6.19
CA ARG A 216 2.55 9.62 7.40
C ARG A 216 2.66 11.02 7.99
N GLU A 217 2.25 11.18 9.24
CA GLU A 217 2.80 12.23 10.09
C GLU A 217 4.07 11.68 10.74
N GLN A 218 5.20 12.37 10.58
CA GLN A 218 6.44 12.01 11.28
C GLN A 218 6.21 12.12 12.79
N GLY A 219 6.44 11.03 13.53
CA GLY A 219 6.44 11.02 15.00
C GLY A 219 5.15 10.56 15.67
N SER A 220 4.04 10.34 14.95
CA SER A 220 2.82 9.79 15.54
C SER A 220 2.79 8.27 15.41
N VAL A 221 3.51 7.55 16.27
CA VAL A 221 2.99 6.25 16.73
C VAL A 221 1.81 6.59 17.64
N GLN A 222 0.69 6.99 17.03
CA GLN A 222 -0.54 7.22 17.77
C GLN A 222 -0.94 5.87 18.38
N GLU A 223 -1.03 5.84 19.72
CA GLU A 223 -1.67 4.75 20.43
C GLU A 223 -3.05 4.52 19.80
N SER A 224 -3.24 3.37 19.15
CA SER A 224 -4.57 2.95 18.72
C SER A 224 -5.45 2.82 19.95
N ILE A 225 -6.71 3.21 19.78
CA ILE A 225 -7.81 3.08 20.73
C ILE A 225 -7.69 1.76 21.52
N LYS A 226 -7.79 1.87 22.85
CA LYS A 226 -7.49 0.90 23.93
C LYS A 226 -8.14 -0.50 23.88
N TYR A 227 -8.67 -0.98 22.76
CA TYR A 227 -9.50 -2.18 22.75
C TYR A 227 -8.77 -3.40 22.20
N LYS A 228 -8.81 -4.52 22.92
CA LYS A 228 -8.27 -5.80 22.47
C LYS A 228 -9.21 -6.42 21.43
N GLN A 229 -8.74 -6.65 20.22
CA GLN A 229 -9.52 -7.13 19.06
C GLN A 229 -10.50 -8.28 19.36
N ARG A 230 -10.07 -9.32 20.12
CA ARG A 230 -10.94 -10.44 20.52
C ARG A 230 -12.16 -10.03 21.34
N GLU A 231 -12.02 -9.02 22.20
CA GLU A 231 -13.11 -8.52 23.04
C GLU A 231 -14.13 -7.77 22.18
N ILE A 232 -13.67 -6.97 21.21
CA ILE A 232 -14.55 -6.22 20.30
C ILE A 232 -15.27 -7.15 19.32
N ASP A 233 -14.59 -8.16 18.74
CA ASP A 233 -15.23 -9.10 17.82
C ASP A 233 -16.34 -9.90 18.51
N THR A 234 -16.07 -10.39 19.71
CA THR A 234 -17.08 -11.09 20.53
C THR A 234 -18.25 -10.15 20.82
N PHE A 235 -17.93 -8.91 21.14
CA PHE A 235 -18.88 -7.88 21.50
C PHE A 235 -19.80 -7.48 20.31
N LEU A 236 -19.24 -7.24 19.12
CA LEU A 236 -20.01 -6.96 17.90
C LEU A 236 -20.78 -8.18 17.41
N LYS A 237 -20.20 -9.39 17.47
CA LYS A 237 -20.88 -10.65 17.12
C LYS A 237 -22.16 -10.81 17.95
N SER A 238 -22.08 -10.58 19.26
CA SER A 238 -23.25 -10.60 20.14
C SER A 238 -24.27 -9.51 19.79
N ALA A 239 -23.84 -8.29 19.49
CA ALA A 239 -24.73 -7.21 19.08
C ALA A 239 -25.44 -7.54 17.75
N PHE A 240 -24.73 -8.00 16.73
CA PHE A 240 -25.30 -8.38 15.42
C PHE A 240 -26.25 -9.56 15.53
N ALA A 241 -25.90 -10.57 16.31
CA ALA A 241 -26.78 -11.69 16.63
C ALA A 241 -28.09 -11.21 17.31
N SER A 242 -28.00 -10.25 18.23
CA SER A 242 -29.20 -9.67 18.89
C SER A 242 -30.11 -8.89 17.94
N MET A 243 -29.60 -8.49 16.77
CA MET A 243 -30.33 -7.79 15.71
C MET A 243 -30.78 -8.74 14.58
N ASN A 244 -30.61 -10.06 14.71
CA ASN A 244 -30.83 -11.04 13.64
C ASN A 244 -30.03 -10.76 12.36
N ILE A 245 -28.84 -10.17 12.50
CA ILE A 245 -27.91 -9.96 11.38
C ILE A 245 -26.92 -11.12 11.39
N GLU A 246 -26.84 -11.84 10.28
CA GLU A 246 -25.86 -12.91 10.13
C GLU A 246 -24.44 -12.33 10.16
N TRP A 247 -23.59 -12.88 11.01
CA TRP A 247 -22.21 -12.43 11.12
C TRP A 247 -21.44 -12.80 9.86
N ASN A 248 -20.96 -11.80 9.15
CA ASN A 248 -20.00 -11.98 8.08
C ASN A 248 -18.60 -12.09 8.70
N GLU A 249 -17.93 -13.24 8.61
CA GLU A 249 -16.56 -13.41 9.15
C GLU A 249 -15.52 -12.49 8.47
N SER A 250 -15.90 -11.87 7.35
CA SER A 250 -15.13 -10.83 6.70
C SER A 250 -15.50 -9.40 7.13
N PHE A 251 -16.42 -9.26 8.09
CA PHE A 251 -16.81 -7.99 8.68
C PHE A 251 -15.68 -7.46 9.56
N ASP A 252 -15.20 -6.28 9.23
CA ASP A 252 -14.13 -5.63 9.99
C ASP A 252 -14.73 -4.76 11.11
N THR A 253 -14.62 -5.27 12.32
CA THR A 253 -15.05 -4.63 13.57
C THR A 253 -14.44 -3.26 13.82
N ASN A 254 -13.17 -3.06 13.49
CA ASN A 254 -12.50 -1.77 13.69
C ASN A 254 -12.94 -0.77 12.61
N ALA A 255 -13.20 -1.26 11.40
CA ALA A 255 -13.78 -0.46 10.32
C ALA A 255 -15.15 0.10 10.68
N PHE A 256 -15.98 -0.74 11.28
CA PHE A 256 -17.25 -0.34 11.83
C PHE A 256 -17.08 0.73 12.91
N LEU A 257 -16.20 0.52 13.89
CA LEU A 257 -15.99 1.49 14.97
C LEU A 257 -15.46 2.83 14.48
N ALA A 258 -14.54 2.86 13.53
CA ALA A 258 -14.00 4.11 12.99
C ALA A 258 -15.02 4.89 12.14
N LEU A 259 -15.86 4.19 11.36
CA LEU A 259 -16.94 4.81 10.61
C LEU A 259 -17.97 5.47 11.54
N VAL A 260 -18.22 4.83 12.68
CA VAL A 260 -19.14 5.30 13.71
C VAL A 260 -18.51 6.39 14.57
N SER A 261 -17.23 6.29 14.94
CA SER A 261 -16.58 7.30 15.79
C SER A 261 -16.29 8.60 15.06
N GLY A 262 -16.28 8.58 13.72
CA GLY A 262 -15.89 9.72 12.91
C GLY A 262 -14.39 9.93 12.82
N ASP A 263 -13.57 8.98 13.31
CA ASP A 263 -12.11 8.97 13.16
C ASP A 263 -11.68 8.57 11.73
N LEU A 264 -12.32 9.15 10.72
CA LEU A 264 -11.89 9.06 9.34
C LEU A 264 -10.79 10.10 9.14
N LYS A 265 -9.53 9.68 9.20
CA LYS A 265 -8.38 10.57 8.94
C LYS A 265 -8.56 11.30 7.61
N VAL A 266 -8.35 12.61 7.62
CA VAL A 266 -8.55 13.50 6.46
C VAL A 266 -7.51 13.23 5.36
N ASN A 267 -7.97 13.18 4.10
CA ASN A 267 -7.21 13.23 2.84
C ASN A 267 -5.79 12.67 2.88
N GLY A 268 -5.68 11.34 2.86
CA GLY A 268 -4.39 10.67 2.92
C GLY A 268 -3.76 10.27 1.58
N TYR A 269 -4.23 10.78 0.45
CA TYR A 269 -3.71 10.39 -0.85
C TYR A 269 -2.45 11.18 -1.21
N ALA A 270 -1.35 10.47 -1.45
CA ALA A 270 -0.14 11.04 -2.01
C ALA A 270 -0.17 10.90 -3.55
N PHE A 271 0.29 11.95 -4.25
CA PHE A 271 0.31 11.98 -5.71
C PHE A 271 1.71 12.30 -6.22
N HIS A 272 2.05 11.72 -7.37
CA HIS A 272 3.22 12.11 -8.16
C HIS A 272 3.04 13.51 -8.74
N SER A 273 4.13 14.12 -9.21
CA SER A 273 4.10 15.46 -9.84
C SER A 273 3.24 15.51 -11.10
N ASN A 274 3.07 14.37 -11.78
CA ASN A 274 2.18 14.22 -12.95
C ASN A 274 0.70 14.00 -12.57
N GLY A 275 0.36 14.00 -11.28
CA GLY A 275 -1.00 13.85 -10.77
C GLY A 275 -1.52 12.41 -10.68
N ALA A 276 -0.71 11.39 -10.99
CA ALA A 276 -1.04 9.99 -10.73
C ALA A 276 -0.96 9.70 -9.21
N ALA A 277 -1.88 8.87 -8.70
CA ALA A 277 -1.83 8.46 -7.29
C ALA A 277 -0.59 7.59 -7.03
N ARG A 278 0.11 7.84 -5.92
CA ARG A 278 1.20 6.99 -5.45
C ARG A 278 0.61 5.71 -4.89
N ILE A 279 0.96 4.59 -5.50
CA ILE A 279 0.48 3.28 -5.08
C ILE A 279 1.48 2.59 -4.18
N LEU A 280 0.98 1.65 -3.38
CA LEU A 280 1.77 0.93 -2.41
C LEU A 280 2.87 0.09 -3.08
N ASP A 281 2.55 -0.56 -4.21
CA ASP A 281 3.47 -1.43 -4.96
C ASP A 281 4.79 -0.71 -5.31
N GLU A 282 4.70 0.55 -5.76
CA GLU A 282 5.86 1.42 -6.07
C GLU A 282 6.76 1.72 -4.87
N GLN A 283 6.24 1.61 -3.64
CA GLN A 283 6.99 1.91 -2.41
C GLN A 283 7.54 0.65 -1.74
N LEU A 284 6.98 -0.53 -2.08
CA LEU A 284 7.42 -1.79 -1.53
C LEU A 284 8.69 -2.29 -2.21
N ASP A 285 8.91 -1.98 -3.49
CA ASP A 285 10.13 -2.35 -4.20
C ASP A 285 11.39 -1.79 -3.49
N HIS A 286 12.34 -2.68 -3.19
CA HIS A 286 13.64 -2.35 -2.60
C HIS A 286 13.56 -1.60 -1.26
N ASN A 287 12.50 -1.82 -0.47
CA ASN A 287 12.29 -1.13 0.80
C ASN A 287 11.92 -2.08 1.94
N THR A 288 12.87 -2.93 2.36
CA THR A 288 12.66 -3.92 3.43
C THR A 288 12.13 -3.32 4.72
N SER A 289 12.64 -2.14 5.10
CA SER A 289 12.20 -1.45 6.32
C SER A 289 10.71 -1.10 6.28
N PHE A 290 10.22 -0.59 5.15
CA PHE A 290 8.82 -0.27 4.97
C PHE A 290 7.94 -1.50 4.85
N THR A 291 8.38 -2.50 4.08
CA THR A 291 7.63 -3.76 3.91
C THR A 291 7.48 -4.51 5.25
N THR A 292 8.55 -4.54 6.06
CA THR A 292 8.53 -5.15 7.40
C THR A 292 7.63 -4.37 8.35
N MET A 293 7.69 -3.04 8.32
CA MET A 293 6.81 -2.17 9.11
C MET A 293 5.34 -2.42 8.76
N LEU A 294 4.98 -2.46 7.47
CA LEU A 294 3.61 -2.74 7.04
C LEU A 294 3.15 -4.14 7.45
N LEU A 295 4.02 -5.15 7.34
CA LEU A 295 3.69 -6.50 7.82
C LEU A 295 3.46 -6.52 9.34
N GLN A 296 4.26 -5.76 10.11
CA GLN A 296 4.03 -5.58 11.54
C GLN A 296 2.73 -4.84 11.84
N GLU A 297 2.39 -3.81 11.06
CA GLU A 297 1.10 -3.12 11.18
C GLU A 297 -0.06 -4.07 10.88
N ILE A 298 0.06 -4.94 9.88
CA ILE A 298 -0.97 -5.96 9.60
C ILE A 298 -1.07 -6.96 10.75
N HIS A 299 0.05 -7.54 11.18
CA HIS A 299 0.06 -8.54 12.25
C HIS A 299 -0.34 -7.98 13.62
N SER A 300 -0.13 -6.68 13.85
CA SER A 300 -0.60 -6.00 15.07
C SER A 300 -2.06 -5.56 15.00
N GLY A 301 -2.75 -5.83 13.89
CA GLY A 301 -4.13 -5.41 13.67
C GLY A 301 -4.28 -3.89 13.53
N ARG A 302 -3.24 -3.19 13.07
CA ARG A 302 -3.20 -1.73 12.82
C ARG A 302 -3.44 -1.38 11.35
N ALA A 303 -3.05 -2.25 10.41
CA ALA A 303 -3.38 -2.18 9.00
C ALA A 303 -4.29 -3.36 8.65
N TYR A 304 -5.55 -3.10 8.36
CA TYR A 304 -6.58 -4.14 8.31
C TYR A 304 -6.61 -4.83 6.94
N ALA A 305 -5.62 -5.68 6.70
CA ALA A 305 -5.50 -6.43 5.47
C ALA A 305 -6.35 -7.71 5.50
N GLN A 306 -7.61 -7.65 5.09
CA GLN A 306 -8.26 -8.89 4.63
C GLN A 306 -7.68 -9.28 3.27
N SER A 307 -6.80 -10.29 3.27
CA SER A 307 -6.25 -11.08 2.15
C SER A 307 -5.47 -10.34 1.03
N GLY A 308 -6.02 -9.28 0.43
CA GLY A 308 -5.44 -8.62 -0.75
C GLY A 308 -4.14 -7.86 -0.49
N LEU A 309 -4.04 -7.16 0.65
CA LEU A 309 -2.85 -6.38 1.01
C LEU A 309 -1.70 -7.27 1.52
N GLU A 310 -2.01 -8.33 2.25
CA GLU A 310 -1.02 -9.33 2.71
C GLU A 310 -0.32 -10.03 1.55
N ILE A 311 -1.09 -10.38 0.52
CA ILE A 311 -0.59 -10.94 -0.75
C ILE A 311 0.52 -10.08 -1.33
N ILE A 312 0.29 -8.76 -1.42
CA ILE A 312 1.26 -7.83 -2.00
C ILE A 312 2.51 -7.79 -1.10
N ILE A 313 2.35 -7.59 0.21
CA ILE A 313 3.46 -7.35 1.14
C ILE A 313 4.37 -8.57 1.32
N LYS A 314 3.82 -9.79 1.43
CA LYS A 314 4.61 -11.01 1.67
C LYS A 314 5.57 -11.30 0.52
N SER A 315 5.11 -11.13 -0.72
CA SER A 315 5.96 -11.33 -1.91
C SER A 315 7.12 -10.33 -1.98
N HIS A 316 6.85 -9.06 -1.69
CA HIS A 316 7.86 -8.00 -1.61
C HIS A 316 8.84 -8.21 -0.46
N LEU A 317 8.41 -8.73 0.69
CA LEU A 317 9.30 -8.97 1.83
C LEU A 317 10.39 -9.98 1.48
N LEU A 318 10.02 -11.09 0.84
CA LEU A 318 10.96 -12.13 0.44
C LEU A 318 11.95 -11.63 -0.62
N LYS A 319 11.47 -10.86 -1.60
CA LYS A 319 12.32 -10.26 -2.65
C LYS A 319 13.28 -9.23 -2.06
N ASN A 320 12.80 -8.32 -1.21
CA ASN A 320 13.63 -7.30 -0.58
C ASN A 320 14.67 -7.89 0.38
N SER A 321 14.30 -8.90 1.15
CA SER A 321 15.23 -9.59 2.04
C SER A 321 16.34 -10.33 1.25
N SER A 322 16.04 -10.81 0.05
CA SER A 322 17.06 -11.33 -0.87
C SER A 322 18.01 -10.24 -1.36
N TYR A 323 17.51 -9.05 -1.73
CA TYR A 323 18.35 -7.93 -2.12
C TYR A 323 19.27 -7.45 -0.99
N ASP A 324 18.76 -7.37 0.24
CA ASP A 324 19.57 -7.00 1.40
C ASP A 324 20.68 -8.04 1.66
N LEU A 325 20.34 -9.33 1.58
CA LEU A 325 21.30 -10.41 1.75
C LEU A 325 22.38 -10.38 0.65
N GLN A 326 21.98 -10.12 -0.60
CA GLN A 326 22.91 -9.97 -1.72
C GLN A 326 23.87 -8.79 -1.50
N SER A 327 23.37 -7.65 -1.03
CA SER A 327 24.19 -6.48 -0.70
C SER A 327 25.20 -6.76 0.41
N ILE A 328 24.80 -7.50 1.45
CA ILE A 328 25.70 -7.95 2.52
C ILE A 328 26.80 -8.87 1.97
N ILE A 329 26.46 -9.80 1.07
CA ILE A 329 27.43 -10.68 0.41
C ILE A 329 28.42 -9.84 -0.41
N GLU A 330 27.92 -8.93 -1.24
CA GLU A 330 28.76 -8.12 -2.15
C GLU A 330 29.67 -7.12 -1.43
N HIS A 331 29.27 -6.63 -0.25
CA HIS A 331 30.03 -5.60 0.47
C HIS A 331 30.76 -6.13 1.70
N GLU A 332 30.06 -6.80 2.62
CA GLU A 332 30.65 -7.19 3.90
C GLU A 332 31.52 -8.43 3.76
N VAL A 333 31.04 -9.47 3.06
CA VAL A 333 31.83 -10.70 2.82
C VAL A 333 33.06 -10.38 1.99
N GLN A 334 32.91 -9.55 0.95
CA GLN A 334 34.03 -9.08 0.13
C GLN A 334 35.05 -8.28 0.95
N THR A 335 34.60 -7.38 1.83
CA THR A 335 35.50 -6.62 2.72
C THR A 335 36.28 -7.53 3.66
N VAL A 336 35.64 -8.57 4.22
CA VAL A 336 36.32 -9.56 5.07
C VAL A 336 37.31 -10.38 4.24
N PHE A 337 36.94 -10.77 3.02
CA PHE A 337 37.83 -11.47 2.10
C PHE A 337 39.10 -10.69 1.83
N GLU A 338 38.98 -9.41 1.44
CA GLU A 338 40.11 -8.52 1.17
C GLU A 338 41.02 -8.33 2.40
N LYS A 339 40.43 -8.26 3.61
CA LYS A 339 41.22 -8.17 4.85
C LYS A 339 42.00 -9.44 5.14
N ILE A 340 41.42 -10.62 4.93
CA ILE A 340 42.09 -11.90 5.16
C ILE A 340 43.17 -12.13 4.09
N ASP A 341 42.88 -11.84 2.83
CA ASP A 341 43.81 -11.96 1.71
C ASP A 341 45.00 -11.01 1.88
N GLY A 342 44.74 -9.77 2.31
CA GLY A 342 45.74 -8.73 2.57
C GLY A 342 46.58 -8.89 3.86
N ILE A 343 46.43 -9.99 4.62
CA ILE A 343 47.23 -10.23 5.83
C ILE A 343 48.72 -10.29 5.50
N ASP A 344 49.11 -10.90 4.38
CA ASP A 344 50.52 -11.05 4.02
C ASP A 344 51.21 -9.69 3.85
N GLU A 345 50.61 -8.81 3.05
CA GLU A 345 51.10 -7.43 2.85
C GLU A 345 51.06 -6.63 4.16
N SER A 346 49.97 -6.72 4.93
CA SER A 346 49.85 -6.02 6.22
C SER A 346 50.94 -6.44 7.21
N VAL A 347 51.28 -7.73 7.22
CA VAL A 347 52.34 -8.28 8.08
C VAL A 347 53.72 -7.84 7.57
N LYS A 348 53.98 -7.88 6.26
CA LYS A 348 55.23 -7.36 5.67
C LYS A 348 55.48 -5.91 6.05
N ASP A 349 54.45 -5.06 5.93
CA ASP A 349 54.53 -3.65 6.28
C ASP A 349 54.80 -3.45 7.78
N ALA A 350 54.11 -4.19 8.64
CA ALA A 350 54.32 -4.14 10.09
C ALA A 350 55.74 -4.57 10.49
N ILE A 351 56.25 -5.66 9.91
CA ILE A 351 57.64 -6.12 10.16
C ILE A 351 58.64 -5.09 9.67
N HIS A 352 58.43 -4.54 8.47
CA HIS A 352 59.30 -3.50 7.93
C HIS A 352 59.35 -2.31 8.88
N HIS A 353 58.20 -1.86 9.38
CA HIS A 353 58.10 -0.74 10.32
C HIS A 353 58.86 -1.01 11.63
N VAL A 354 58.56 -2.13 12.30
CA VAL A 354 59.25 -2.53 13.56
C VAL A 354 60.75 -2.64 13.34
N LYS A 355 61.18 -3.22 12.22
CA LYS A 355 62.60 -3.35 11.86
C LYS A 355 63.29 -2.00 11.72
N GLN A 356 62.65 -1.01 11.08
CA GLN A 356 63.23 0.33 10.96
C GLN A 356 63.30 1.04 12.31
N GLU A 357 62.27 0.93 13.15
CA GLU A 357 62.27 1.51 14.49
C GLU A 357 63.40 0.92 15.35
N LEU A 358 63.53 -0.40 15.40
CA LEU A 358 64.57 -1.07 16.19
C LEU A 358 65.98 -0.73 15.68
N LYS A 359 66.19 -0.65 14.36
CA LYS A 359 67.47 -0.22 13.79
C LYS A 359 67.82 1.23 14.16
N GLY A 360 66.83 2.10 14.32
CA GLY A 360 67.04 3.47 14.79
C GLY A 360 67.44 3.59 16.26
N LEU A 361 67.24 2.55 17.07
CA LEU A 361 67.54 2.55 18.51
C LEU A 361 68.91 1.98 18.87
N VAL A 362 69.46 1.07 18.05
CA VAL A 362 70.74 0.39 18.32
C VAL A 362 71.96 1.24 17.94
N GLY A 363 73.10 0.99 18.58
CA GLY A 363 74.35 1.72 18.34
C GLY A 363 74.44 3.09 19.02
N PHE A 364 73.48 3.42 19.91
CA PHE A 364 73.49 4.66 20.69
C PHE A 364 72.84 4.47 22.08
N GLY A 365 73.26 5.26 23.07
CA GLY A 365 72.62 5.31 24.39
C GLY A 365 72.71 3.99 25.16
N HIS A 366 71.56 3.49 25.64
CA HIS A 366 71.47 2.24 26.41
C HIS A 366 71.63 0.97 25.55
N TYR A 367 71.69 1.11 24.22
CA TYR A 367 71.80 0.02 23.25
C TYR A 367 73.07 0.17 22.38
N ASP A 368 74.11 0.83 22.89
CA ASP A 368 75.38 1.12 22.21
C ASP A 368 76.19 -0.14 21.84
N LEU A 369 76.00 -1.23 22.58
CA LEU A 369 76.61 -2.54 22.30
C LEU A 369 75.86 -3.37 21.25
N LEU A 370 74.66 -2.95 20.84
CA LEU A 370 73.85 -3.64 19.83
C LEU A 370 74.03 -3.02 18.45
N SER A 371 73.85 -3.84 17.42
CA SER A 371 74.05 -3.49 16.02
C SER A 371 72.83 -3.85 15.17
N HIS A 372 72.80 -3.38 13.92
CA HIS A 372 71.75 -3.75 12.98
C HIS A 372 71.64 -5.27 12.77
N SER A 373 72.74 -6.02 12.85
CA SER A 373 72.68 -7.49 12.71
C SER A 373 71.98 -8.16 13.89
N ASP A 374 72.05 -7.58 15.09
CA ASP A 374 71.34 -8.11 16.26
C ASP A 374 69.82 -7.94 16.10
N VAL A 375 69.39 -6.84 15.48
CA VAL A 375 67.97 -6.63 15.12
C VAL A 375 67.49 -7.66 14.09
N GLU A 376 68.30 -7.97 13.07
CA GLU A 376 67.97 -9.03 12.10
C GLU A 376 67.89 -10.40 12.77
N ALA A 377 68.83 -10.71 13.67
CA ALA A 377 68.84 -11.97 14.40
C ALA A 377 67.60 -12.12 15.30
N LEU A 378 67.17 -11.04 15.98
CA LEU A 378 65.96 -11.02 16.79
C LEU A 378 64.69 -11.26 15.96
N LEU A 379 64.59 -10.63 14.78
CA LEU A 379 63.45 -10.82 13.89
C LEU A 379 63.38 -12.26 13.34
N GLU A 380 64.54 -12.87 13.08
CA GLU A 380 64.63 -14.27 12.69
C GLU A 380 64.27 -15.23 13.84
N GLU A 381 64.55 -14.88 15.10
CA GLU A 381 64.17 -15.68 16.27
C GLU A 381 62.64 -15.71 16.50
N VAL A 382 61.96 -14.59 16.23
CA VAL A 382 60.49 -14.48 16.38
C VAL A 382 59.76 -15.04 15.15
N ARG A 383 60.49 -15.38 14.09
CA ARG A 383 59.94 -15.93 12.85
C ARG A 383 59.31 -17.30 13.10
N MET A 384 58.13 -17.52 12.55
CA MET A 384 57.55 -18.85 12.47
C MET A 384 58.27 -19.68 11.40
N GLU A 385 58.57 -20.94 11.70
CA GLU A 385 59.13 -21.90 10.75
C GLU A 385 58.03 -22.39 9.77
N GLN A 386 57.58 -21.54 8.85
CA GLN A 386 56.67 -21.94 7.77
C GLN A 386 57.22 -21.58 6.38
N GLN A 387 56.95 -22.43 5.38
CA GLN A 387 57.45 -22.28 4.01
C GLN A 387 56.89 -21.07 3.25
N HIS A 388 55.74 -20.53 3.66
CA HIS A 388 54.98 -19.54 2.90
C HIS A 388 54.71 -18.22 3.62
N SER A 389 54.91 -18.16 4.94
CA SER A 389 54.78 -16.94 5.74
C SER A 389 55.67 -17.01 6.97
N SER A 390 56.27 -15.87 7.33
CA SER A 390 57.27 -15.80 8.38
C SER A 390 56.71 -15.39 9.75
N PHE A 391 55.50 -14.84 9.84
CA PHE A 391 55.00 -14.26 11.10
C PHE A 391 53.51 -14.49 11.37
N TYR A 392 52.84 -15.27 10.52
CA TYR A 392 51.47 -15.71 10.75
C TYR A 392 51.27 -17.13 10.20
N SER A 393 50.18 -17.79 10.59
CA SER A 393 49.86 -19.13 10.09
C SER A 393 49.18 -19.03 8.72
N HIS A 394 49.91 -19.41 7.66
CA HIS A 394 49.36 -19.43 6.31
C HIS A 394 48.22 -20.45 6.16
N GLU A 395 48.34 -21.60 6.82
CA GLU A 395 47.27 -22.60 6.89
C GLU A 395 45.97 -22.04 7.47
N LYS A 396 46.03 -21.30 8.59
CA LYS A 396 44.84 -20.66 9.18
C LYS A 396 44.26 -19.58 8.28
N GLN A 397 45.09 -18.81 7.58
CA GLN A 397 44.64 -17.83 6.59
C GLN A 397 43.87 -18.51 5.45
N LEU A 398 44.45 -19.56 4.84
CA LEU A 398 43.80 -20.33 3.79
C LEU A 398 42.49 -20.96 4.26
N ASN A 399 42.48 -21.58 5.45
CA ASN A 399 41.27 -22.18 6.02
C ASN A 399 40.17 -21.12 6.23
N ALA A 400 40.53 -19.92 6.69
CA ALA A 400 39.60 -18.81 6.83
C ALA A 400 39.04 -18.35 5.46
N LEU A 401 39.87 -18.27 4.42
CA LEU A 401 39.43 -17.94 3.06
C LEU A 401 38.49 -19.01 2.48
N TYR A 402 38.80 -20.30 2.67
CA TYR A 402 37.91 -21.39 2.23
C TYR A 402 36.58 -21.36 2.95
N THR A 403 36.61 -21.22 4.27
CA THR A 403 35.38 -21.13 5.09
C THR A 403 34.53 -19.93 4.69
N LEU A 404 35.15 -18.78 4.40
CA LEU A 404 34.44 -17.59 3.95
C LEU A 404 33.78 -17.79 2.58
N ARG A 405 34.45 -18.47 1.63
CA ARG A 405 33.87 -18.82 0.33
C ARG A 405 32.71 -19.80 0.44
N ASP A 406 32.81 -20.78 1.34
CA ASP A 406 31.71 -21.72 1.59
C ASP A 406 30.49 -20.96 2.13
N TYR A 407 30.70 -20.04 3.09
CA TYR A 407 29.62 -19.17 3.58
C TYR A 407 29.05 -18.25 2.49
N GLU A 408 29.90 -17.64 1.66
CA GLU A 408 29.47 -16.82 0.52
C GLU A 408 28.54 -17.61 -0.41
N GLN A 409 28.90 -18.86 -0.71
CA GLN A 409 28.11 -19.76 -1.56
C GLN A 409 26.76 -20.15 -0.91
N GLU A 410 26.77 -20.47 0.39
CA GLU A 410 25.55 -20.79 1.15
C GLU A 410 24.60 -19.59 1.21
N LEU A 411 25.11 -18.40 1.54
CA LEU A 411 24.32 -17.17 1.62
C LEU A 411 23.79 -16.76 0.23
N SER A 412 24.59 -16.91 -0.82
CA SER A 412 24.15 -16.66 -2.20
C SER A 412 23.03 -17.63 -2.62
N THR A 413 23.15 -18.90 -2.22
CA THR A 413 22.11 -19.90 -2.48
C THR A 413 20.82 -19.58 -1.72
N LEU A 414 20.93 -19.18 -0.44
CA LEU A 414 19.79 -18.75 0.35
C LEU A 414 19.11 -17.52 -0.25
N SER A 415 19.88 -16.50 -0.63
CA SER A 415 19.37 -15.29 -1.30
C SER A 415 18.58 -15.66 -2.56
N ARG A 416 19.15 -16.49 -3.43
CA ARG A 416 18.48 -16.96 -4.65
C ARG A 416 17.20 -17.73 -4.35
N HIS A 417 17.18 -18.58 -3.32
CA HIS A 417 15.98 -19.29 -2.91
C HIS A 417 14.91 -18.35 -2.36
N MET A 418 15.28 -17.35 -1.56
CA MET A 418 14.35 -16.33 -1.06
C MET A 418 13.73 -15.53 -2.20
N TYR A 419 14.54 -15.11 -3.18
CA TYR A 419 14.04 -14.44 -4.38
C TYR A 419 13.07 -15.32 -5.16
N THR A 420 13.46 -16.58 -5.43
CA THR A 420 12.63 -17.54 -6.19
C THR A 420 11.30 -17.79 -5.47
N MET A 421 11.35 -17.99 -4.15
CA MET A 421 10.15 -18.16 -3.33
C MET A 421 9.26 -16.91 -3.37
N GLY A 422 9.85 -15.72 -3.25
CA GLY A 422 9.12 -14.45 -3.37
C GLY A 422 8.47 -14.28 -4.75
N ASP A 423 9.13 -14.73 -5.82
CA ASP A 423 8.57 -14.69 -7.17
C ASP A 423 7.46 -15.73 -7.39
N ASP A 424 7.61 -16.93 -6.84
CA ASP A 424 6.59 -17.97 -6.89
C ASP A 424 5.36 -17.60 -6.06
N TYR A 425 5.54 -16.98 -4.89
CA TYR A 425 4.45 -16.37 -4.12
C TYR A 425 3.78 -15.27 -4.94
N ALA A 426 4.54 -14.33 -5.51
CA ALA A 426 3.99 -13.28 -6.36
C ALA A 426 3.16 -13.86 -7.52
N LYS A 427 3.60 -14.96 -8.15
CA LYS A 427 2.87 -15.62 -9.24
C LYS A 427 1.61 -16.35 -8.77
N ALA A 428 1.69 -17.10 -7.67
CA ALA A 428 0.56 -17.80 -7.09
C ALA A 428 -0.51 -16.80 -6.63
N ASP A 429 -0.06 -15.78 -5.90
CA ASP A 429 -0.91 -14.73 -5.37
C ASP A 429 -1.45 -13.81 -6.46
N ARG A 430 -0.74 -13.63 -7.59
CA ARG A 430 -1.26 -12.85 -8.74
C ARG A 430 -2.60 -13.37 -9.22
N ARG A 431 -2.89 -14.68 -9.15
CA ARG A 431 -4.21 -15.20 -9.52
C ARG A 431 -5.29 -14.73 -8.54
N LEU A 432 -5.01 -14.78 -7.25
CA LEU A 432 -5.92 -14.34 -6.19
C LEU A 432 -6.08 -12.80 -6.19
N ALA A 433 -4.99 -12.06 -6.38
CA ALA A 433 -4.96 -10.61 -6.55
C ALA A 433 -5.79 -10.18 -7.77
N MET A 434 -5.60 -10.83 -8.92
CA MET A 434 -6.41 -10.58 -10.12
C MET A 434 -7.89 -10.86 -9.89
N GLN A 435 -8.23 -11.90 -9.13
CA GLN A 435 -9.61 -12.19 -8.75
C GLN A 435 -10.21 -11.06 -7.91
N MET A 436 -9.43 -10.45 -7.01
CA MET A 436 -9.80 -9.28 -6.20
C MET A 436 -9.70 -7.94 -6.97
N GLY A 437 -9.36 -7.97 -8.26
CA GLY A 437 -9.18 -6.78 -9.10
C GLY A 437 -7.86 -6.04 -8.89
N ILE A 438 -6.97 -6.53 -8.01
CA ILE A 438 -5.66 -5.96 -7.74
C ILE A 438 -4.75 -6.23 -8.94
N ARG A 439 -4.21 -5.18 -9.56
CA ARG A 439 -3.37 -5.27 -10.75
C ARG A 439 -2.22 -4.29 -10.76
#